data_AF-Q1EG88-F1
#
_entry.id   AF-Q1EG88-F1
#
_cell.length_a   1.000
_cell.length_b   1.000
_cell.length_c   1.000
_cell.angle_alpha   90.00
_cell.angle_beta   90.00
_cell.angle_gamma   90.00
#
_symmetry.space_group_name_H-M   'P 1'
#
loop_
_entity.id
_entity.type
_entity.pdbx_description
1 polymer ?
#
loop_
_entity_poly.entity_id
_entity_poly.type
_entity_poly.pdbx_seq_one_letter_code
_entity_poly.pdbx_strand_id
1 'polypeptide(L)' 'TKPSDDILCPNSQFHCPNSSTCCTMLDGSWGCCPMPQASCCGDKVHCCPHGTSCDLAHSRCLTV' A
#
# COMPACT_ATOMS: atom_id res chain seq x y z
N THR A 1 -15.99 19.57 8.07
CA THR A 1 -14.58 19.12 8.04
C THR A 1 -14.56 17.69 8.52
N LYS A 2 -14.50 16.68 7.64
CA LYS A 2 -14.49 15.28 8.10
C LYS A 2 -13.19 15.06 8.89
N PRO A 3 -13.23 14.49 10.10
CA PRO A 3 -12.01 14.13 10.80
C PRO A 3 -11.29 13.11 9.92
N SER A 4 -10.15 13.53 9.39
CA SER A 4 -9.26 12.68 8.61
C SER A 4 -8.67 11.69 9.60
N ASP A 5 -9.33 10.54 9.68
CA ASP A 5 -8.77 9.35 10.29
C ASP A 5 -7.71 8.87 9.31
N ASP A 6 -6.58 9.59 9.28
CA ASP A 6 -5.43 9.31 8.44
C ASP A 6 -4.35 8.67 9.30
N ILE A 7 -3.79 7.58 8.78
CA ILE A 7 -2.66 6.88 9.36
C ILE A 7 -1.37 7.52 8.83
N LEU A 8 -0.47 7.84 9.75
CA LEU A 8 0.89 8.25 9.42
C LEU A 8 1.70 7.04 9.00
N CYS A 9 2.35 7.14 7.84
CA CYS A 9 3.23 6.10 7.36
C CYS A 9 4.50 6.02 8.22
N PRO A 10 4.98 4.80 8.56
CA PRO A 10 6.12 4.65 9.43
C PRO A 10 7.38 5.22 8.78
N ASN A 11 8.09 6.12 9.49
CA ASN A 11 9.27 6.84 9.00
C ASN A 11 9.00 7.84 7.85
N SER A 12 7.81 8.42 7.79
CA SER A 12 7.49 9.46 6.82
C SER A 12 6.60 10.55 7.39
N GLN A 13 6.54 11.66 6.67
CA GLN A 13 5.52 12.70 6.86
C GLN A 13 4.26 12.41 6.01
N PHE A 14 4.27 11.33 5.23
CA PHE A 14 3.13 10.89 4.45
C PHE A 14 2.02 10.34 5.34
N HIS A 15 0.79 10.69 4.98
CA HIS A 15 -0.43 10.22 5.60
C HIS A 15 -1.32 9.53 4.55
N CYS A 16 -1.93 8.43 4.96
CA CYS A 16 -2.89 7.70 4.14
C CYS A 16 -4.22 7.61 4.89
N PRO A 17 -5.37 7.48 4.22
CA PRO A 17 -6.63 7.21 4.90
C PRO A 17 -6.52 5.96 5.81
N ASN A 18 -7.23 5.87 6.93
CA ASN A 18 -7.16 4.71 7.83
C ASN A 18 -7.56 3.39 7.14
N SER A 19 -8.36 3.46 6.08
CA SER A 19 -8.68 2.29 5.24
C SER A 19 -7.61 1.96 4.19
N SER A 20 -6.45 2.62 4.24
CA SER A 20 -5.35 2.45 3.29
C SER A 20 -4.10 1.90 3.96
N THR A 21 -3.19 1.35 3.16
CA THR A 21 -1.89 0.85 3.62
C THR A 21 -0.76 1.67 3.01
N CYS A 22 0.18 2.07 3.84
CA CYS A 22 1.37 2.79 3.42
C CYS A 22 2.37 1.85 2.74
N CYS A 23 2.74 2.17 1.50
CA CYS A 23 3.76 1.45 0.75
C CYS A 23 4.91 2.38 0.34
N THR A 24 6.13 1.87 0.37
CA THR A 24 7.29 2.60 -0.16
C THR A 24 7.36 2.41 -1.66
N MET A 25 7.61 3.48 -2.41
CA MET A 25 7.78 3.50 -3.85
C MET A 25 9.24 3.27 -4.27
N LEU A 26 9.48 3.03 -5.57
CA LEU A 26 10.81 2.83 -6.13
C LEU A 26 11.74 4.04 -5.91
N ASP A 27 11.19 5.25 -5.96
CA ASP A 27 11.93 6.50 -5.77
C ASP A 27 12.23 6.81 -4.29
N GLY A 28 11.71 6.00 -3.37
CA GLY A 28 11.81 6.23 -1.92
C GLY A 28 10.68 7.09 -1.35
N SER A 29 9.75 7.57 -2.18
CA SER A 29 8.50 8.20 -1.72
C SER A 29 7.51 7.17 -1.16
N TRP A 30 6.37 7.67 -0.68
CA TRP A 30 5.31 6.86 -0.08
C TRP A 30 4.04 6.92 -0.93
N GLY A 31 3.41 5.77 -1.08
CA GLY A 31 2.12 5.59 -1.72
C GLY A 31 1.09 5.04 -0.77
N CYS A 32 -0.17 5.40 -1.00
CA CYS A 32 -1.30 4.89 -0.25
C CYS A 32 -2.04 3.85 -1.09
N CYS A 33 -2.05 2.63 -0.63
CA CYS A 33 -2.86 1.58 -1.21
C CYS A 33 -4.27 1.63 -0.63
N PRO A 34 -5.33 1.73 -1.45
CA PRO A 34 -6.71 1.94 -0.98
C PRO A 34 -7.31 0.71 -0.27
N MET A 35 -6.52 -0.34 -0.05
CA MET A 35 -6.91 -1.55 0.64
C MET A 35 -6.27 -1.57 2.04
N PRO A 36 -7.04 -1.89 3.09
CA PRO A 36 -6.48 -2.10 4.42
C PRO A 36 -5.68 -3.40 4.43
N GLN A 37 -4.57 -3.43 5.17
CA GLN A 37 -3.69 -4.60 5.31
C GLN A 37 -3.10 -5.10 3.97
N ALA A 38 -3.02 -4.25 2.96
CA ALA A 38 -2.44 -4.63 1.67
C ALA A 38 -0.95 -4.94 1.82
N SER A 39 -0.49 -5.96 1.12
CA SER A 39 0.93 -6.22 0.96
C SER A 39 1.47 -5.41 -0.22
N CYS A 40 2.50 -4.61 0.05
CA CYS A 40 3.22 -3.89 -0.98
C CYS A 40 4.02 -4.88 -1.81
N CYS A 41 3.83 -4.84 -3.12
CA CYS A 41 4.55 -5.70 -4.02
C CYS A 41 6.02 -5.29 -4.14
N GLY A 42 6.90 -6.20 -4.56
CA GLY A 42 8.35 -5.95 -4.63
C GLY A 42 8.76 -4.88 -5.66
N ASP A 43 7.90 -4.60 -6.64
CA ASP A 43 8.04 -3.49 -7.59
C ASP A 43 7.70 -2.14 -6.97
N LYS A 44 7.15 -2.10 -5.75
CA LYS A 44 6.87 -0.87 -5.00
C LYS A 44 5.87 0.09 -5.65
N VAL A 45 5.18 -0.32 -6.71
CA VAL A 45 4.12 0.46 -7.39
C VAL A 45 2.77 -0.22 -7.19
N HIS A 46 2.75 -1.55 -7.21
CA HIS A 46 1.54 -2.34 -7.00
C HIS A 46 1.35 -2.73 -5.54
N CYS A 47 0.10 -2.99 -5.20
CA CYS A 47 -0.26 -3.55 -3.92
C CYS A 47 -1.39 -4.54 -4.08
N CYS A 48 -1.32 -5.56 -3.24
CA CYS A 48 -2.21 -6.69 -3.27
C CYS A 48 -2.86 -6.88 -1.90
N PRO A 49 -4.10 -7.40 -1.85
CA PRO A 49 -4.79 -7.62 -0.58
C PRO A 49 -4.01 -8.59 0.33
N HIS A 50 -4.27 -8.52 1.63
CA HIS A 50 -3.65 -9.42 2.60
C HIS A 50 -3.85 -10.90 2.22
N GLY A 51 -2.80 -11.71 2.33
CA GLY A 51 -2.86 -13.13 1.98
C GLY A 51 -2.80 -13.43 0.48
N THR A 52 -2.37 -12.47 -0.33
CA THR A 52 -2.11 -12.70 -1.75
C THR A 52 -0.65 -12.40 -2.08
N SER A 53 -0.12 -13.09 -3.09
CA SER A 53 1.21 -12.87 -3.65
C SER A 53 1.11 -12.05 -4.92
N CYS A 54 2.00 -11.07 -5.06
CA CYS A 54 2.06 -10.23 -6.24
C CYS A 54 2.72 -10.99 -7.39
N ASP A 55 1.93 -11.30 -8.41
CA ASP A 55 2.42 -11.76 -9.69
C ASP A 55 2.69 -10.56 -10.59
N LEU A 56 3.93 -10.08 -10.56
CA LEU A 56 4.37 -8.92 -11.35
C LEU A 56 4.46 -9.22 -12.83
N ALA A 57 4.65 -10.49 -13.20
CA ALA A 57 4.71 -10.92 -14.59
C ALA A 57 3.39 -10.68 -15.33
N HIS A 58 2.26 -10.91 -14.66
CA HIS A 58 0.92 -10.70 -15.21
C HIS A 58 0.16 -9.54 -14.55
N SER A 59 0.84 -8.75 -13.71
CA SER A 59 0.26 -7.62 -12.94
C SER A 59 -1.00 -8.00 -12.17
N ARG A 60 -0.94 -9.11 -11.43
CA ARG A 60 -2.08 -9.72 -10.72
C ARG A 60 -1.73 -10.08 -9.28
N CYS A 61 -2.75 -10.18 -8.44
CA CYS A 61 -2.62 -10.70 -7.09
C CYS A 61 -3.13 -12.14 -7.08
N LEU A 62 -2.26 -13.09 -6.74
CA LEU A 62 -2.61 -14.51 -6.64
C LEU A 62 -2.88 -14.83 -5.17
N THR A 63 -4.05 -15.37 -4.85
CA THR A 63 -4.32 -15.90 -3.51
C THR A 63 -3.44 -17.13 -3.28
N VAL A 64 -2.65 -17.09 -2.21
CA VAL A 64 -1.78 -18.21 -1.79
C VAL A 64 -2.42 -19.01 -0.67
#